data_AF-A0A4Q9MHV9-F1
#
_entry.id   AF-A0A4Q9MHV9-F1
#
_cell.length_a   1.000
_cell.length_b   1.000
_cell.length_c   1.000
_cell.angle_alpha   90.00
_cell.angle_beta   90.00
_cell.angle_gamma   90.00
#
_symmetry.space_group_name_H-M   'P 1'
#
loop_
_entity.id
_entity.type
_entity.pdbx_description
1 polymer ?
#
loop_
_entity_poly.entity_id
_entity_poly.type
_entity_poly.pdbx_seq_one_letter_code
_entity_poly.pdbx_strand_id
1 'polypeptide(L)'
;MNPMSAVVLWPADLTDLEGICYGWKQPLVCVAGVIATTDSAEAERMVTLASLRSEWSAVRQMFSSDPVVLGHCRSRSSEGRSLEFSFLDDSQNLEVGQLLVYRRHKRSSMRFYSFNFSELDILPSQESEGSDTRNVAALANESLAADFTRLGSSPKRKGAVFDAEVLSQANLAHLLAAIVEKEATSSDAPSNPSAGAPEPTGRGESPPPSRTTPITPSSLANIIATIYGVSRQISSTMEQCDIRYEQGLYVSREVSYVYQDKARTVHSISKYIKFHNCVWLVLNDVIIGVAFGSFLCENKQFFAQWLHYGLQTYLIDGMREALLWLNSWPAGLKLNTELSQFYCHSLIGLVSVWGWLLEHAAPYFPALVWLIGVGGCCGMTMIVSLLSDSLSLLMAHLYVCYYLSATVFSHQLGLAGSLWNLFRGKRYNVLRNRIDSWDYDMDQLLLGTILFTLLAFLLPTVLTYYALFATARLSVIIVHAMFDTITALLNHFPLFALLLRLKDPLRLPGGVFIQRSKTGPLLLSSQPAPLSSIFRHYAHLARRLITHYHPLRMLRQLASGRPLSPISREAIRYSMVPTEDVLKR
;
A
#
# COMPACT_ATOMS: atom_id res chain seq x y z
N MET A 1 -54.62 6.05 12.31
CA MET A 1 -53.27 5.44 12.18
C MET A 1 -52.80 5.76 10.77
N ASN A 2 -51.72 6.54 10.63
CA ASN A 2 -51.18 6.85 9.30
C ASN A 2 -50.73 5.55 8.63
N PRO A 3 -51.05 5.32 7.34
CA PRO A 3 -50.48 4.19 6.61
C PRO A 3 -48.96 4.30 6.69
N MET A 4 -48.27 3.21 7.03
CA MET A 4 -46.81 3.19 7.03
C MET A 4 -46.34 3.48 5.61
N SER A 5 -45.78 4.67 5.39
CA SER A 5 -45.18 5.07 4.11
C SER A 5 -43.95 4.20 3.86
N ALA A 6 -44.10 3.12 3.09
CA ALA A 6 -42.98 2.29 2.68
C ALA A 6 -42.15 3.02 1.62
N VAL A 7 -40.82 3.02 1.80
CA VAL A 7 -39.86 3.50 0.80
C VAL A 7 -39.61 2.34 -0.17
N VAL A 8 -39.79 2.57 -1.47
CA VAL A 8 -39.61 1.53 -2.50
C VAL A 8 -38.47 1.90 -3.43
N LEU A 9 -37.51 0.99 -3.62
CA LEU A 9 -36.48 1.11 -4.65
C LEU A 9 -37.01 0.63 -6.00
N TRP A 10 -37.06 1.55 -6.98
CA TRP A 10 -37.59 1.27 -8.31
C TRP A 10 -36.53 1.43 -9.40
N PRO A 11 -36.43 0.48 -10.36
CA PRO A 11 -35.48 0.58 -11.46
C PRO A 11 -35.90 1.65 -12.48
N ALA A 12 -34.99 2.58 -12.78
CA ALA A 12 -35.21 3.75 -13.64
C ALA A 12 -35.55 3.42 -15.10
N ASP A 13 -35.16 2.23 -15.56
CA ASP A 13 -35.37 1.75 -16.92
C ASP A 13 -36.75 1.10 -17.13
N LEU A 14 -37.57 0.98 -16.07
CA LEU A 14 -38.95 0.49 -16.15
C LEU A 14 -39.91 1.66 -15.95
N THR A 15 -40.35 2.30 -17.04
CA THR A 15 -41.28 3.46 -16.98
C THR A 15 -42.70 3.13 -17.45
N ASP A 16 -42.89 2.12 -18.31
CA ASP A 16 -44.14 1.93 -19.05
C ASP A 16 -44.54 0.44 -19.20
N LEU A 17 -44.56 -0.31 -18.09
CA LEU A 17 -44.90 -1.74 -18.09
C LEU A 17 -46.00 -2.05 -17.07
N GLU A 18 -47.09 -2.67 -17.54
CA GLU A 18 -48.09 -3.32 -16.68
C GLU A 18 -47.68 -4.79 -16.47
N GLY A 19 -47.72 -5.27 -15.23
CA GLY A 19 -47.33 -6.64 -14.93
C GLY A 19 -47.05 -6.92 -13.46
N ILE A 20 -46.45 -8.08 -13.19
CA ILE A 20 -46.14 -8.56 -11.85
C ILE A 20 -44.68 -8.21 -11.51
N CYS A 21 -44.49 -7.51 -10.40
CA CYS A 21 -43.18 -7.11 -9.89
C CYS A 21 -42.56 -8.20 -9.02
N TYR A 22 -41.25 -8.39 -9.16
CA TYR A 22 -40.47 -9.29 -8.30
C TYR A 22 -39.22 -8.58 -7.76
N GLY A 23 -38.74 -9.05 -6.61
CA GLY A 23 -37.60 -8.47 -5.93
C GLY A 23 -37.54 -8.89 -4.47
N TRP A 24 -37.13 -7.98 -3.58
CA TRP A 24 -36.94 -8.26 -2.16
C TRP A 24 -37.91 -7.44 -1.31
N LYS A 25 -38.45 -8.05 -0.25
CA LYS A 25 -39.28 -7.37 0.76
C LYS A 25 -38.45 -6.80 1.92
N GLN A 26 -37.30 -7.41 2.23
CA GLN A 26 -36.44 -7.05 3.36
C GLN A 26 -34.96 -6.91 2.93
N PRO A 27 -34.15 -6.07 3.62
CA PRO A 27 -34.52 -5.16 4.70
C PRO A 27 -35.28 -3.90 4.24
N LEU A 28 -35.28 -3.62 2.93
CA LEU A 28 -36.07 -2.57 2.27
C LEU A 28 -36.70 -3.13 0.99
N VAL A 29 -37.88 -2.65 0.59
CA VAL A 29 -38.52 -3.13 -0.65
C VAL A 29 -37.69 -2.70 -1.87
N CYS A 30 -37.08 -3.66 -2.54
CA CYS A 30 -36.24 -3.46 -3.72
C CYS A 30 -36.84 -4.21 -4.91
N VAL A 31 -37.34 -3.48 -5.91
CA VAL A 31 -37.89 -4.06 -7.14
C VAL A 31 -36.74 -4.36 -8.09
N ALA A 32 -36.61 -5.62 -8.51
CA ALA A 32 -35.58 -6.06 -9.45
C ALA A 32 -36.05 -5.97 -10.90
N GLY A 33 -37.32 -6.28 -11.17
CA GLY A 33 -37.92 -6.24 -12.49
C GLY A 33 -39.44 -6.46 -12.49
N VAL A 34 -40.02 -6.44 -13.69
CA VAL A 34 -41.46 -6.66 -13.95
C VAL A 34 -41.57 -7.77 -14.98
N ILE A 35 -42.48 -8.71 -14.75
CA ILE A 35 -42.88 -9.77 -15.69
C ILE A 35 -44.20 -9.36 -16.31
N ALA A 36 -44.30 -9.37 -17.64
CA ALA A 36 -45.51 -9.03 -18.38
C ALA A 36 -46.54 -10.18 -18.39
N THR A 37 -46.90 -10.68 -17.21
CA THR A 37 -47.96 -11.70 -17.04
C THR A 37 -48.99 -11.20 -16.02
N THR A 38 -50.22 -11.68 -16.14
CA THR A 38 -51.29 -11.44 -15.16
C THR A 38 -51.46 -12.60 -14.17
N ASP A 39 -50.85 -13.76 -14.45
CA ASP A 39 -50.87 -14.93 -13.57
C ASP A 39 -49.73 -14.89 -12.54
N SER A 40 -50.10 -14.79 -11.26
CA SER A 40 -49.16 -14.79 -10.13
C SER A 40 -48.46 -16.12 -9.94
N ALA A 41 -49.13 -17.24 -10.22
CA ALA A 41 -48.55 -18.56 -10.04
C ALA A 41 -47.44 -18.83 -11.06
N GLU A 42 -47.60 -18.33 -12.28
CA GLU A 42 -46.58 -18.40 -13.33
C GLU A 42 -45.37 -17.53 -13.01
N ALA A 43 -45.61 -16.31 -12.51
CA ALA A 43 -44.56 -15.40 -12.06
C ALA A 43 -43.74 -15.98 -10.91
N GLU A 44 -44.39 -16.60 -9.91
CA GLU A 44 -43.71 -17.28 -8.79
C GLU A 44 -42.84 -18.46 -9.27
N ARG A 45 -43.34 -19.25 -10.23
CA ARG A 45 -42.56 -20.35 -10.84
C ARG A 45 -41.32 -19.83 -11.57
N MET A 46 -41.43 -18.74 -12.32
CA MET A 46 -40.28 -18.15 -13.01
C MET A 46 -39.22 -17.61 -12.06
N VAL A 47 -39.63 -16.92 -10.98
CA VAL A 47 -38.70 -16.37 -9.98
C VAL A 47 -38.02 -17.48 -9.16
N THR A 48 -38.75 -18.54 -8.81
CA THR A 48 -38.19 -19.70 -8.10
C THR A 48 -37.21 -20.48 -8.98
N LEU A 49 -37.53 -20.71 -10.27
CA LEU A 49 -36.61 -21.32 -11.23
C LEU A 49 -35.35 -20.47 -11.46
N ALA A 50 -35.49 -19.14 -11.56
CA ALA A 50 -34.36 -18.22 -11.67
C ALA A 50 -33.43 -18.31 -10.45
N SER A 51 -33.99 -18.53 -9.25
CA SER A 51 -33.23 -18.67 -8.01
C SER A 51 -32.44 -19.99 -7.92
N LEU A 52 -32.86 -21.02 -8.66
CA LEU A 52 -32.22 -22.33 -8.71
C LEU A 52 -31.10 -22.43 -9.75
N ARG A 53 -30.98 -21.44 -10.66
CA ARG A 53 -29.90 -21.41 -11.66
C ARG A 53 -28.54 -21.25 -10.99
N SER A 54 -27.53 -21.92 -11.55
CA SER A 54 -26.15 -21.88 -11.06
C SER A 54 -25.54 -20.48 -11.00
N GLU A 55 -26.01 -19.56 -11.86
CA GLU A 55 -25.57 -18.15 -11.86
C GLU A 55 -26.05 -17.39 -10.62
N TRP A 56 -27.26 -17.69 -10.11
CA TRP A 56 -27.82 -17.05 -8.93
C TRP A 56 -27.38 -17.74 -7.64
N SER A 57 -27.25 -19.07 -7.65
CA SER A 57 -26.86 -19.86 -6.48
C SER A 57 -25.51 -19.43 -5.89
N ALA A 58 -24.59 -18.93 -6.72
CA ALA A 58 -23.28 -18.42 -6.31
C ALA A 58 -23.37 -17.14 -5.45
N VAL A 59 -24.48 -16.38 -5.58
CA VAL A 59 -24.66 -15.07 -4.96
C VAL A 59 -25.73 -15.11 -3.86
N ARG A 60 -26.56 -16.15 -3.84
CA ARG A 60 -27.65 -16.34 -2.86
C ARG A 60 -27.20 -16.17 -1.40
N GLN A 61 -25.99 -16.60 -1.07
CA GLN A 61 -25.42 -16.46 0.29
C GLN A 61 -25.16 -15.01 0.72
N MET A 62 -25.20 -14.04 -0.21
CA MET A 62 -25.01 -12.61 0.09
C MET A 62 -26.26 -11.93 0.65
N PHE A 63 -27.41 -12.61 0.62
CA PHE A 63 -28.70 -12.05 1.00
C PHE A 63 -29.33 -12.82 2.15
N SER A 64 -30.06 -12.11 3.00
CA SER A 64 -30.87 -12.68 4.09
C SER A 64 -32.17 -13.30 3.58
N SER A 65 -32.69 -12.82 2.44
CA SER A 65 -33.94 -13.28 1.83
C SER A 65 -33.79 -13.57 0.33
N ASP A 66 -34.49 -14.59 -0.13
CA ASP A 66 -34.60 -14.92 -1.55
C ASP A 66 -35.55 -13.94 -2.26
N PRO A 67 -35.40 -13.75 -3.59
CA PRO A 67 -36.31 -12.91 -4.34
C PRO A 67 -37.71 -13.52 -4.39
N VAL A 68 -38.72 -12.70 -4.12
CA VAL A 68 -40.14 -13.09 -4.10
C VAL A 68 -40.92 -12.20 -5.05
N VAL A 69 -42.07 -12.70 -5.51
CA VAL A 69 -43.08 -11.87 -6.16
C VAL A 69 -43.64 -10.88 -5.15
N LEU A 70 -43.60 -9.59 -5.50
CA LEU A 70 -43.97 -8.51 -4.59
C LEU A 70 -45.44 -8.14 -4.74
N GLY A 71 -45.93 -8.01 -5.98
CA GLY A 71 -47.22 -7.38 -6.25
C GLY A 71 -47.46 -7.07 -7.72
N HIS A 72 -48.63 -6.50 -8.00
CA HIS A 72 -48.97 -5.99 -9.32
C HIS A 72 -48.62 -4.50 -9.43
N CYS A 73 -48.10 -4.09 -10.59
CA CYS A 73 -47.84 -2.69 -10.87
C CYS A 73 -48.57 -2.25 -12.13
N ARG A 74 -49.26 -1.11 -12.02
CA ARG A 74 -49.91 -0.43 -13.13
C ARG A 74 -49.38 1.00 -13.24
N SER A 75 -48.97 1.37 -14.45
CA SER A 75 -48.60 2.75 -14.79
C SER A 75 -49.86 3.55 -15.12
N ARG A 76 -50.05 4.71 -14.50
CA ARG A 76 -51.19 5.61 -14.79
C ARG A 76 -50.70 6.78 -15.66
N SER A 77 -51.01 6.77 -16.95
CA SER A 77 -50.74 7.92 -17.84
C SER A 77 -51.95 8.87 -17.84
N SER A 78 -51.80 10.16 -17.49
CA SER A 78 -51.48 11.17 -18.50
C SER A 78 -50.43 12.22 -18.10
N GLU A 79 -49.79 12.11 -16.93
CA GLU A 79 -48.68 13.00 -16.51
C GLU A 79 -47.51 12.28 -15.81
N GLY A 80 -47.37 10.96 -15.98
CA GLY A 80 -46.14 10.21 -15.68
C GLY A 80 -45.60 10.30 -14.25
N ARG A 81 -46.47 10.37 -13.22
CA ARG A 81 -46.04 10.78 -11.86
C ARG A 81 -46.55 9.96 -10.68
N SER A 82 -47.31 8.89 -10.87
CA SER A 82 -47.71 7.99 -9.78
C SER A 82 -47.78 6.54 -10.26
N LEU A 83 -46.87 5.70 -9.75
CA LEU A 83 -46.96 4.24 -9.88
C LEU A 83 -47.87 3.72 -8.77
N GLU A 84 -48.99 3.09 -9.13
CA GLU A 84 -49.81 2.33 -8.17
C GLU A 84 -49.20 0.93 -8.05
N PHE A 85 -48.79 0.56 -6.84
CA PHE A 85 -48.20 -0.74 -6.52
C PHE A 85 -49.09 -1.44 -5.50
N SER A 86 -49.69 -2.56 -5.87
CA SER A 86 -50.47 -3.39 -4.95
C SER A 86 -49.67 -4.63 -4.57
N PHE A 87 -49.30 -4.75 -3.29
CA PHE A 87 -48.63 -5.95 -2.78
C PHE A 87 -49.59 -7.14 -2.77
N LEU A 88 -49.08 -8.34 -3.05
CA LEU A 88 -49.87 -9.57 -3.14
C LEU A 88 -50.39 -10.07 -1.76
N ASP A 89 -49.74 -9.68 -0.66
CA ASP A 89 -49.99 -10.25 0.68
C ASP A 89 -50.79 -9.37 1.65
N ASP A 90 -51.05 -8.09 1.35
CA ASP A 90 -51.77 -7.20 2.27
C ASP A 90 -53.08 -6.71 1.66
N SER A 91 -54.19 -7.03 2.33
CA SER A 91 -55.54 -6.51 2.06
C SER A 91 -55.70 -5.02 2.40
N GLN A 92 -54.59 -4.30 2.51
CA GLN A 92 -54.52 -2.85 2.66
C GLN A 92 -53.65 -2.30 1.52
N ASN A 93 -54.25 -1.49 0.65
CA ASN A 93 -53.51 -0.70 -0.33
C ASN A 93 -52.53 0.23 0.42
N LEU A 94 -51.27 -0.19 0.57
CA LEU A 94 -50.22 0.70 1.05
C LEU A 94 -49.94 1.73 -0.05
N GLU A 95 -50.32 2.98 0.19
CA GLU A 95 -49.86 4.07 -0.66
C GLU A 95 -48.33 4.18 -0.55
N VAL A 96 -47.64 4.11 -1.70
CA VAL A 96 -46.19 4.26 -1.77
C VAL A 96 -45.83 5.67 -1.31
N GLY A 97 -45.38 5.80 -0.07
CA GLY A 97 -45.13 7.13 0.50
C GLY A 97 -43.86 7.81 -0.04
N GLN A 98 -42.86 7.04 -0.51
CA GLN A 98 -41.66 7.63 -1.12
C GLN A 98 -40.97 6.67 -2.12
N LEU A 99 -40.87 7.11 -3.39
CA LEU A 99 -40.21 6.36 -4.47
C LEU A 99 -38.74 6.77 -4.61
N LEU A 100 -37.83 5.80 -4.46
CA LEU A 100 -36.39 5.95 -4.71
C LEU A 100 -36.00 5.21 -5.99
N VAL A 101 -35.73 5.95 -7.05
CA VAL A 101 -35.38 5.39 -8.36
C VAL A 101 -33.87 5.09 -8.40
N TYR A 102 -33.48 3.90 -8.84
CA TYR A 102 -32.07 3.52 -9.04
C TYR A 102 -31.83 3.00 -10.46
N ARG A 103 -30.58 3.03 -10.93
CA ARG A 103 -30.24 2.55 -12.28
C ARG A 103 -29.69 1.13 -12.21
N ARG A 104 -30.32 0.20 -12.92
CA ARG A 104 -29.79 -1.16 -13.10
C ARG A 104 -28.57 -1.15 -14.00
N HIS A 105 -27.39 -1.42 -13.45
CA HIS A 105 -26.14 -1.43 -14.22
C HIS A 105 -25.94 -2.77 -14.92
N LYS A 106 -25.60 -2.73 -16.21
CA LYS A 106 -25.24 -3.93 -16.99
C LYS A 106 -23.93 -4.54 -16.43
N ARG A 107 -23.86 -5.88 -16.34
CA ARG A 107 -22.66 -6.61 -15.88
C ARG A 107 -21.39 -6.27 -16.68
N SER A 108 -21.53 -5.97 -17.98
CA SER A 108 -20.43 -5.57 -18.86
C SER A 108 -19.83 -4.21 -18.53
N SER A 109 -20.60 -3.33 -17.89
CA SER A 109 -20.17 -1.96 -17.57
C SER A 109 -19.23 -1.90 -16.36
N MET A 110 -19.24 -2.92 -15.49
CA MET A 110 -18.51 -2.95 -14.21
C MET A 110 -18.80 -1.73 -13.31
N ARG A 111 -19.99 -1.14 -13.46
CA ARG A 111 -20.49 -0.06 -12.60
C ARG A 111 -21.31 -0.68 -11.48
N PHE A 112 -21.09 -0.20 -10.27
CA PHE A 112 -21.81 -0.65 -9.08
C PHE A 112 -21.95 0.51 -8.09
N TYR A 113 -22.86 0.35 -7.16
CA TYR A 113 -23.05 1.22 -6.01
C TYR A 113 -22.24 0.67 -4.83
N SER A 114 -21.50 1.53 -4.14
CA SER A 114 -20.83 1.19 -2.88
C SER A 114 -20.90 2.37 -1.91
N PHE A 115 -21.01 2.09 -0.62
CA PHE A 115 -21.01 3.11 0.43
C PHE A 115 -19.62 3.66 0.73
N ASN A 116 -18.56 2.91 0.43
CA ASN A 116 -17.20 3.32 0.75
C ASN A 116 -16.19 2.71 -0.23
N PHE A 117 -15.16 3.49 -0.54
CA PHE A 117 -14.06 3.07 -1.40
C PHE A 117 -13.11 2.03 -0.75
N SER A 118 -13.30 1.71 0.54
CA SER A 118 -12.43 0.80 1.32
C SER A 118 -12.33 -0.62 0.77
N GLU A 119 -13.20 -1.04 -0.16
CA GLU A 119 -13.17 -2.40 -0.69
C GLU A 119 -11.94 -2.69 -1.59
N LEU A 120 -11.12 -1.69 -1.89
CA LEU A 120 -9.84 -1.80 -2.62
C LEU A 120 -8.60 -2.00 -1.71
N ASP A 121 -8.76 -2.26 -0.41
CA ASP A 121 -7.66 -2.32 0.58
C ASP A 121 -6.48 -3.22 0.14
N ILE A 122 -5.31 -2.60 -0.06
CA ILE A 122 -4.00 -3.26 -0.11
C ILE A 122 -3.36 -2.94 1.25
N LEU A 123 -3.22 -3.96 2.10
CA LEU A 123 -2.75 -3.78 3.47
C LEU A 123 -1.21 -3.63 3.51
N PRO A 124 -0.64 -2.83 4.42
CA PRO A 124 0.80 -2.83 4.67
C PRO A 124 1.27 -4.20 5.20
N SER A 125 2.48 -4.63 4.84
CA SER A 125 3.03 -5.93 5.26
C SER A 125 3.31 -6.03 6.76
N GLN A 126 3.48 -4.88 7.43
CA GLN A 126 3.51 -4.77 8.89
C GLN A 126 2.71 -3.53 9.33
N GLU A 127 1.78 -3.73 10.27
CA GLU A 127 1.33 -2.63 11.12
C GLU A 127 2.50 -2.22 11.99
N SER A 128 2.85 -0.94 11.97
CA SER A 128 3.95 -0.43 12.79
C SER A 128 3.57 -0.53 14.26
N GLU A 129 3.99 -1.60 14.93
CA GLU A 129 3.90 -1.69 16.39
C GLU A 129 4.75 -0.56 17.00
N GLY A 130 4.12 0.38 17.69
CA GLY A 130 4.82 1.30 18.60
C GLY A 130 4.95 2.77 18.21
N SER A 131 4.31 3.28 17.15
CA SER A 131 4.17 4.75 16.97
C SER A 131 2.78 5.22 17.42
N ASP A 132 2.66 6.42 18.01
CA ASP A 132 1.39 7.03 18.43
C ASP A 132 0.41 7.19 17.24
N THR A 133 -0.23 6.09 16.85
CA THR A 133 -1.08 5.96 15.67
C THR A 133 -2.29 6.89 15.71
N ARG A 134 -2.72 7.32 16.91
CA ARG A 134 -3.88 8.20 17.11
C ARG A 134 -3.66 9.63 16.63
N ASN A 135 -2.55 10.27 17.02
CA ASN A 135 -2.20 11.61 16.53
C ASN A 135 -1.79 11.57 15.04
N VAL A 136 -1.30 10.41 14.59
CA VAL A 136 -0.92 10.16 13.20
C VAL A 136 -2.12 9.99 12.28
N ALA A 137 -3.17 9.30 12.70
CA ALA A 137 -4.40 9.19 11.92
C ALA A 137 -5.13 10.54 11.78
N ALA A 138 -5.11 11.38 12.83
CA ALA A 138 -5.78 12.68 12.84
C ALA A 138 -5.22 13.65 11.77
N LEU A 139 -3.90 13.86 11.75
CA LEU A 139 -3.23 14.72 10.75
C LEU A 139 -3.34 14.17 9.31
N ALA A 140 -3.39 12.84 9.12
CA ALA A 140 -3.64 12.27 7.80
C ALA A 140 -5.07 12.58 7.34
N ASN A 141 -6.05 12.45 8.23
CA ASN A 141 -7.43 12.82 7.95
C ASN A 141 -7.59 14.32 7.65
N GLU A 142 -6.82 15.20 8.29
CA GLU A 142 -6.76 16.64 7.97
C GLU A 142 -6.19 16.90 6.57
N SER A 143 -5.08 16.26 6.19
CA SER A 143 -4.53 16.40 4.82
C SER A 143 -5.50 15.86 3.75
N LEU A 144 -6.23 14.79 4.06
CA LEU A 144 -7.28 14.23 3.20
C LEU A 144 -8.58 15.05 3.25
N ALA A 145 -8.70 16.03 4.15
CA ALA A 145 -9.82 16.97 4.21
C ALA A 145 -9.63 18.16 3.25
N ALA A 146 -8.40 18.42 2.81
CA ALA A 146 -8.09 19.41 1.77
C ALA A 146 -8.45 18.96 0.34
N ASP A 147 -9.00 17.75 0.18
CA ASP A 147 -9.43 17.22 -1.12
C ASP A 147 -10.77 17.83 -1.56
N PHE A 148 -10.72 18.67 -2.59
CA PHE A 148 -11.89 19.28 -3.21
C PHE A 148 -12.87 18.28 -3.85
N THR A 149 -12.44 17.05 -4.14
CA THR A 149 -13.30 15.98 -4.66
C THR A 149 -14.08 15.24 -3.57
N ARG A 150 -13.79 15.51 -2.30
CA ARG A 150 -14.43 14.89 -1.14
C ARG A 150 -15.61 15.74 -0.67
N LEU A 151 -16.83 15.24 -0.85
CA LEU A 151 -18.01 15.80 -0.16
C LEU A 151 -17.98 15.36 1.31
N GLY A 152 -18.21 16.27 2.24
CA GLY A 152 -18.13 16.01 3.69
C GLY A 152 -18.97 14.79 4.09
N SER A 153 -18.33 13.78 4.67
CA SER A 153 -19.01 12.57 5.13
C SER A 153 -19.83 12.87 6.39
N SER A 154 -21.15 12.71 6.33
CA SER A 154 -21.98 12.67 7.55
C SER A 154 -21.60 11.45 8.39
N PRO A 155 -21.52 11.56 9.73
CA PRO A 155 -21.15 10.41 10.58
C PRO A 155 -22.11 9.23 10.34
N LYS A 156 -21.53 8.02 10.27
CA LYS A 156 -22.27 6.76 10.11
C LYS A 156 -23.44 6.70 11.10
N ARG A 157 -24.67 6.91 10.62
CA ARG A 157 -25.88 6.59 11.39
C ARG A 157 -26.02 5.06 11.38
N LYS A 158 -25.64 4.42 12.49
CA LYS A 158 -25.96 3.02 12.74
C LYS A 158 -27.49 2.88 12.85
N GLY A 159 -28.07 1.89 12.16
CA GLY A 159 -29.51 1.60 12.17
C GLY A 159 -30.34 2.24 11.06
N ALA A 160 -29.75 2.54 9.90
CA ALA A 160 -30.50 3.03 8.75
C ALA A 160 -31.11 1.84 7.98
N VAL A 161 -32.40 1.92 7.60
CA VAL A 161 -33.09 0.91 6.77
C VAL A 161 -32.39 0.70 5.40
N PHE A 162 -31.59 1.68 4.96
CA PHE A 162 -30.76 1.61 3.77
C PHE A 162 -29.36 1.05 4.08
N ASP A 163 -29.26 -0.27 4.14
CA ASP A 163 -28.05 -1.01 4.50
C ASP A 163 -27.25 -1.52 3.28
N ALA A 164 -26.04 -2.04 3.53
CA ALA A 164 -25.16 -2.63 2.50
C ALA A 164 -25.84 -3.73 1.68
N GLU A 165 -26.77 -4.47 2.30
CA GLU A 165 -27.57 -5.51 1.63
C GLU A 165 -28.54 -4.91 0.60
N VAL A 166 -29.17 -3.78 0.89
CA VAL A 166 -30.06 -3.10 -0.10
C VAL A 166 -29.26 -2.68 -1.33
N LEU A 167 -28.02 -2.24 -1.11
CA LEU A 167 -27.13 -1.82 -2.19
C LEU A 167 -26.64 -3.01 -3.02
N SER A 168 -26.36 -4.16 -2.40
CA SER A 168 -26.03 -5.38 -3.13
C SER A 168 -27.23 -5.90 -3.91
N GLN A 169 -28.46 -5.81 -3.37
CA GLN A 169 -29.71 -6.13 -4.07
C GLN A 169 -29.86 -5.27 -5.34
N ALA A 170 -29.70 -3.95 -5.21
CA ALA A 170 -29.75 -3.02 -6.35
C ALA A 170 -28.66 -3.30 -7.41
N ASN A 171 -27.44 -3.66 -6.99
CA ASN A 171 -26.35 -4.03 -7.89
C ASN A 171 -26.62 -5.32 -8.67
N LEU A 172 -27.29 -6.29 -8.06
CA LEU A 172 -27.55 -7.62 -8.62
C LEU A 172 -28.94 -7.74 -9.28
N ALA A 173 -29.78 -6.73 -9.17
CA ALA A 173 -31.11 -6.67 -9.78
C ALA A 173 -31.10 -6.92 -11.30
N HIS A 174 -30.10 -6.38 -12.03
CA HIS A 174 -29.96 -6.67 -13.47
C HIS A 174 -29.59 -8.13 -13.74
N LEU A 175 -28.81 -8.77 -12.84
CA LEU A 175 -28.44 -10.17 -12.99
C LEU A 175 -29.70 -11.04 -12.84
N LEU A 176 -30.50 -10.79 -11.81
CA LEU A 176 -31.77 -11.48 -11.58
C LEU A 176 -32.71 -11.29 -12.78
N ALA A 177 -32.87 -10.05 -13.24
CA ALA A 177 -33.76 -9.74 -14.34
C ALA A 177 -33.40 -10.44 -15.65
N ALA A 178 -32.10 -10.50 -15.98
CA ALA A 178 -31.64 -11.20 -17.18
C ALA A 178 -31.83 -12.73 -17.08
N ILE A 179 -31.80 -13.33 -15.88
CA ILE A 179 -32.09 -14.75 -15.70
C ILE A 179 -33.59 -14.99 -15.90
N VAL A 180 -34.44 -14.18 -15.27
CA VAL A 180 -35.91 -14.28 -15.38
C VAL A 180 -36.38 -14.09 -16.84
N GLU A 181 -35.81 -13.11 -17.56
CA GLU A 181 -36.12 -12.87 -18.97
C GLU A 181 -35.71 -14.05 -19.88
N LYS A 182 -34.58 -14.69 -19.56
CA LYS A 182 -34.15 -15.90 -20.28
C LYS A 182 -35.09 -17.08 -20.05
N GLU A 183 -35.65 -17.22 -18.84
CA GLU A 183 -36.67 -18.25 -18.56
C GLU A 183 -37.98 -17.93 -19.28
N ALA A 184 -38.43 -16.67 -19.26
CA ALA A 184 -39.65 -16.24 -19.96
C ALA A 184 -39.57 -16.52 -21.47
N THR A 185 -38.45 -16.20 -22.11
CA THR A 185 -38.24 -16.47 -23.55
C THR A 185 -38.04 -17.95 -23.88
N SER A 186 -37.64 -18.78 -22.92
CA SER A 186 -37.52 -20.23 -23.11
C SER A 186 -38.86 -20.98 -23.05
N SER A 187 -39.89 -20.37 -22.46
CA SER A 187 -41.25 -20.92 -22.40
C SER A 187 -41.98 -20.88 -23.76
N ASP A 188 -41.60 -19.94 -24.65
CA ASP A 188 -42.21 -19.74 -25.98
C ASP A 188 -41.63 -20.65 -27.09
N ALA A 189 -40.61 -21.47 -26.80
CA ALA A 189 -40.03 -22.38 -27.78
C ALA A 189 -40.67 -23.78 -27.66
N PRO A 190 -41.15 -24.41 -28.77
CA PRO A 190 -41.71 -25.74 -28.71
C PRO A 190 -40.65 -26.73 -28.21
N SER A 191 -41.04 -27.53 -27.22
CA SER A 191 -40.22 -28.53 -26.56
C SER A 191 -39.77 -29.62 -27.54
N ASN A 192 -38.53 -29.52 -28.03
CA ASN A 192 -37.83 -30.65 -28.62
C ASN A 192 -37.18 -31.47 -27.49
N PRO A 193 -37.51 -32.76 -27.32
CA PRO A 193 -36.78 -33.63 -26.43
C PRO A 193 -35.53 -34.10 -27.19
N SER A 194 -34.39 -33.43 -26.99
CA SER A 194 -33.13 -33.99 -27.47
C SER A 194 -31.95 -33.73 -26.54
N ALA A 195 -31.29 -34.84 -26.25
CA ALA A 195 -29.91 -35.00 -25.81
C ALA A 195 -29.62 -34.61 -24.36
N GLY A 196 -29.81 -35.60 -23.48
CA GLY A 196 -29.02 -35.71 -22.26
C GLY A 196 -27.53 -35.68 -22.62
N ALA A 197 -26.85 -34.62 -22.23
CA ALA A 197 -25.41 -34.60 -22.11
C ALA A 197 -25.05 -35.27 -20.77
N PRO A 198 -23.97 -36.08 -20.72
CA PRO A 198 -23.69 -36.96 -19.61
C PRO A 198 -23.32 -36.16 -18.35
N GLU A 199 -23.83 -36.60 -17.20
CA GLU A 199 -23.27 -36.27 -15.90
C GLU A 199 -21.75 -36.51 -15.92
N PRO A 200 -20.93 -35.58 -15.39
CA PRO A 200 -19.62 -35.97 -14.91
C PRO A 200 -19.83 -36.77 -13.62
N THR A 201 -20.04 -38.08 -13.77
CA THR A 201 -19.83 -39.06 -12.70
C THR A 201 -18.33 -39.16 -12.43
N GLY A 202 -17.81 -38.12 -11.78
CA GLY A 202 -16.49 -38.09 -11.18
C GLY A 202 -16.66 -37.79 -9.70
N ARG A 203 -17.04 -38.79 -8.91
CA ARG A 203 -16.69 -38.83 -7.49
C ARG A 203 -15.16 -38.92 -7.45
N GLY A 204 -14.50 -37.77 -7.53
CA GLY A 204 -13.15 -37.63 -7.00
C GLY A 204 -13.28 -37.76 -5.49
N GLU A 205 -12.97 -38.94 -4.98
CA GLU A 205 -12.63 -39.09 -3.57
C GLU A 205 -11.59 -38.02 -3.24
N SER A 206 -11.95 -37.11 -2.34
CA SER A 206 -10.96 -36.29 -1.66
C SER A 206 -9.95 -37.25 -1.03
N PRO A 207 -8.64 -37.15 -1.35
CA PRO A 207 -7.66 -37.90 -0.59
C PRO A 207 -7.80 -37.49 0.89
N PRO A 208 -7.61 -38.42 1.84
CA PRO A 208 -7.68 -38.08 3.25
C PRO A 208 -6.68 -36.95 3.52
N PRO A 209 -6.95 -36.06 4.50
CA PRO A 209 -5.95 -35.07 4.90
C PRO A 209 -4.70 -35.83 5.32
N SER A 210 -3.67 -35.80 4.48
CA SER A 210 -2.36 -36.28 4.87
C SER A 210 -1.98 -35.46 6.09
N ARG A 211 -1.90 -36.12 7.24
CA ARG A 211 -1.23 -35.59 8.42
C ARG A 211 0.20 -35.28 8.00
N THR A 212 0.43 -34.06 7.52
CA THR A 212 1.75 -33.46 7.51
C THR A 212 2.11 -33.28 8.97
N THR A 213 2.85 -34.25 9.50
CA THR A 213 3.67 -34.06 10.68
C THR A 213 4.40 -32.73 10.54
N PRO A 214 4.39 -31.85 11.55
CA PRO A 214 5.19 -30.64 11.51
C PRO A 214 6.64 -31.07 11.37
N ILE A 215 7.18 -30.95 10.16
CA ILE A 215 8.60 -31.12 9.91
C ILE A 215 9.22 -29.96 10.65
N THR A 216 9.85 -30.25 11.78
CA THR A 216 10.73 -29.30 12.45
C THR A 216 11.73 -28.80 11.40
N PRO A 217 11.78 -27.49 11.10
CA PRO A 217 12.72 -27.00 10.10
C PRO A 217 14.11 -27.44 10.55
N SER A 218 14.76 -28.25 9.72
CA SER A 218 16.12 -28.69 9.96
C SER A 218 17.00 -27.47 10.25
N SER A 219 18.02 -27.63 11.11
CA SER A 219 18.94 -26.53 11.44
C SER A 219 19.47 -25.81 10.20
N LEU A 220 19.65 -26.53 9.09
CA LEU A 220 20.02 -25.98 7.78
C LEU A 220 18.94 -25.09 7.16
N ALA A 221 17.66 -25.45 7.24
CA ALA A 221 16.57 -24.59 6.75
C ALA A 221 16.48 -23.29 7.56
N ASN A 222 16.69 -23.35 8.87
CA ASN A 222 16.74 -22.15 9.72
C ASN A 222 17.97 -21.29 9.42
N ILE A 223 19.13 -21.90 9.14
CA ILE A 223 20.35 -21.20 8.72
C ILE A 223 20.15 -20.54 7.36
N ILE A 224 19.55 -21.24 6.39
CA ILE A 224 19.24 -20.67 5.07
C ILE A 224 18.22 -19.54 5.19
N ALA A 225 17.20 -19.69 6.04
CA ALA A 225 16.22 -18.64 6.30
C ALA A 225 16.83 -17.41 6.99
N THR A 226 17.77 -17.60 7.93
CA THR A 226 18.49 -16.48 8.56
C THR A 226 19.46 -15.81 7.59
N ILE A 227 20.20 -16.57 6.79
CA ILE A 227 21.06 -16.02 5.73
C ILE A 227 20.22 -15.25 4.71
N TYR A 228 19.07 -15.78 4.30
CA TYR A 228 18.12 -15.12 3.39
C TYR A 228 17.54 -13.84 4.01
N GLY A 229 17.15 -13.86 5.29
CA GLY A 229 16.67 -12.68 6.00
C GLY A 229 17.72 -11.58 6.12
N VAL A 230 18.96 -11.93 6.49
CA VAL A 230 20.07 -10.98 6.64
C VAL A 230 20.50 -10.41 5.27
N SER A 231 20.62 -11.27 4.26
CA SER A 231 20.98 -10.81 2.90
C SER A 231 19.92 -9.91 2.29
N ARG A 232 18.63 -10.16 2.54
CA ARG A 232 17.53 -9.27 2.15
C ARG A 232 17.60 -7.91 2.85
N GLN A 233 18.04 -7.84 4.10
CA GLN A 233 18.20 -6.57 4.81
C GLN A 233 19.40 -5.76 4.29
N ILE A 234 20.37 -6.41 3.66
CA ILE A 234 21.58 -5.78 3.14
C ILE A 234 21.41 -5.38 1.66
N SER A 235 20.69 -6.18 0.86
CA SER A 235 20.61 -6.02 -0.60
C SER A 235 19.19 -5.67 -1.07
N SER A 236 19.07 -4.55 -1.78
CA SER A 236 17.80 -4.11 -2.38
C SER A 236 17.41 -4.97 -3.57
N THR A 237 18.38 -5.53 -4.29
CA THR A 237 18.10 -6.41 -5.43
C THR A 237 17.44 -7.70 -5.00
N MET A 238 17.92 -8.26 -3.89
CA MET A 238 17.37 -9.47 -3.31
C MET A 238 15.94 -9.25 -2.78
N GLU A 239 15.68 -8.09 -2.18
CA GLU A 239 14.32 -7.70 -1.82
C GLU A 239 13.41 -7.53 -3.05
N GLN A 240 13.91 -6.92 -4.13
CA GLN A 240 13.12 -6.72 -5.34
C GLN A 240 12.79 -8.05 -6.03
N CYS A 241 13.71 -9.02 -6.02
CA CYS A 241 13.45 -10.39 -6.47
C CYS A 241 12.30 -11.05 -5.67
N ASP A 242 12.30 -10.88 -4.34
CA ASP A 242 11.24 -11.41 -3.46
C ASP A 242 9.88 -10.76 -3.74
N ILE A 243 9.84 -9.44 -3.98
CA ILE A 243 8.62 -8.72 -4.37
C ILE A 243 8.08 -9.24 -5.70
N ARG A 244 8.95 -9.43 -6.71
CA ARG A 244 8.55 -9.96 -8.02
C ARG A 244 8.05 -11.41 -7.93
N TYR A 245 8.66 -12.21 -7.07
CA TYR A 245 8.20 -13.55 -6.78
C TYR A 245 6.81 -13.56 -6.12
N GLU A 246 6.56 -12.70 -5.11
CA GLU A 246 5.24 -12.56 -4.47
C GLU A 246 4.17 -12.12 -5.48
N GLN A 247 4.47 -11.13 -6.33
CA GLN A 247 3.56 -10.65 -7.37
C GLN A 247 3.25 -11.75 -8.39
N GLY A 248 4.25 -12.51 -8.83
CA GLY A 248 4.06 -13.64 -9.74
C GLY A 248 3.15 -14.71 -9.16
N LEU A 249 3.33 -15.06 -7.89
CA LEU A 249 2.47 -16.03 -7.20
C LEU A 249 1.04 -15.50 -7.03
N TYR A 250 0.87 -14.23 -6.66
CA TYR A 250 -0.43 -13.58 -6.55
C TYR A 250 -1.21 -13.64 -7.88
N VAL A 251 -0.57 -13.24 -8.98
CA VAL A 251 -1.16 -13.28 -10.32
C VAL A 251 -1.52 -14.71 -10.72
N SER A 252 -0.62 -15.67 -10.50
CA SER A 252 -0.88 -17.08 -10.83
C SER A 252 -2.05 -17.68 -10.05
N ARG A 253 -2.27 -17.27 -8.79
CA ARG A 253 -3.36 -17.77 -7.96
C ARG A 253 -4.70 -17.11 -8.31
N GLU A 254 -4.72 -15.81 -8.55
CA GLU A 254 -5.96 -15.05 -8.75
C GLU A 254 -6.48 -15.10 -10.21
N VAL A 255 -5.67 -15.48 -11.19
CA VAL A 255 -6.07 -15.50 -12.62
C VAL A 255 -7.31 -16.37 -12.86
N SER A 256 -7.40 -17.56 -12.25
CA SER A 256 -8.55 -18.45 -12.43
C SER A 256 -9.82 -17.83 -11.84
N TYR A 257 -9.74 -17.28 -10.63
CA TYR A 257 -10.87 -16.65 -9.94
C TYR A 257 -11.41 -15.42 -10.68
N VAL A 258 -10.53 -14.59 -11.24
CA VAL A 258 -10.92 -13.36 -11.95
C VAL A 258 -11.65 -13.65 -13.27
N TYR A 259 -11.27 -14.71 -14.00
CA TYR A 259 -11.88 -15.05 -15.29
C TYR A 259 -13.03 -16.06 -15.18
N GLN A 260 -13.10 -16.86 -14.12
CA GLN A 260 -14.18 -17.85 -13.94
C GLN A 260 -15.43 -17.27 -13.25
N ASP A 261 -15.33 -16.18 -12.47
CA ASP A 261 -16.49 -15.60 -11.81
C ASP A 261 -17.44 -14.89 -12.81
N LYS A 262 -18.57 -15.53 -13.09
CA LYS A 262 -19.62 -14.99 -13.97
C LYS A 262 -20.56 -14.02 -13.25
N ALA A 263 -20.63 -14.06 -11.92
CA ALA A 263 -21.57 -13.26 -11.13
C ALA A 263 -21.16 -11.78 -11.05
N ARG A 264 -19.85 -11.48 -11.15
CA ARG A 264 -19.30 -10.10 -11.11
C ARG A 264 -19.82 -9.31 -9.91
N THR A 265 -19.71 -9.92 -8.72
CA THR A 265 -20.02 -9.26 -7.45
C THR A 265 -19.08 -8.09 -7.21
N VAL A 266 -19.44 -7.20 -6.27
CA VAL A 266 -18.59 -6.05 -5.89
C VAL A 266 -17.19 -6.51 -5.46
N HIS A 267 -17.11 -7.60 -4.71
CA HIS A 267 -15.84 -8.19 -4.28
C HIS A 267 -14.99 -8.68 -5.46
N SER A 268 -15.60 -9.34 -6.45
CA SER A 268 -14.86 -9.81 -7.62
C SER A 268 -14.46 -8.68 -8.57
N ILE A 269 -15.24 -7.60 -8.66
CA ILE A 269 -14.82 -6.38 -9.35
C ILE A 269 -13.60 -5.75 -8.66
N SER A 270 -13.59 -5.68 -7.32
CA SER A 270 -12.41 -5.21 -6.58
C SER A 270 -11.18 -6.08 -6.83
N LYS A 271 -11.32 -7.40 -6.76
CA LYS A 271 -10.25 -8.36 -7.12
C LYS A 271 -9.76 -8.17 -8.55
N TYR A 272 -10.68 -8.00 -9.50
CA TYR A 272 -10.35 -7.71 -10.90
C TYR A 272 -9.51 -6.43 -11.03
N ILE A 273 -9.86 -5.35 -10.32
CA ILE A 273 -9.13 -4.08 -10.36
C ILE A 273 -7.72 -4.25 -9.77
N LYS A 274 -7.59 -4.95 -8.63
CA LYS A 274 -6.29 -5.24 -8.00
C LYS A 274 -5.39 -6.09 -8.91
N PHE A 275 -5.95 -7.16 -9.48
CA PHE A 275 -5.25 -8.04 -10.42
C PHE A 275 -4.71 -7.25 -11.63
N HIS A 276 -5.57 -6.48 -12.29
CA HIS A 276 -5.16 -5.68 -13.45
C HIS A 276 -4.17 -4.58 -13.08
N ASN A 277 -4.29 -3.96 -11.90
CA ASN A 277 -3.30 -2.99 -11.42
C ASN A 277 -1.92 -3.62 -11.26
N CYS A 278 -1.85 -4.81 -10.63
CA CYS A 278 -0.60 -5.55 -10.47
C CYS A 278 0.03 -5.90 -11.83
N VAL A 279 -0.75 -6.50 -12.74
CA VAL A 279 -0.28 -6.86 -14.08
C VAL A 279 0.19 -5.63 -14.86
N TRP A 280 -0.58 -4.53 -14.82
CA TRP A 280 -0.20 -3.28 -15.49
C TRP A 280 1.09 -2.69 -14.94
N LEU A 281 1.28 -2.70 -13.61
CA LEU A 281 2.50 -2.20 -13.00
C LEU A 281 3.72 -3.03 -13.39
N VAL A 282 3.63 -4.35 -13.30
CA VAL A 282 4.72 -5.25 -13.71
C VAL A 282 5.06 -5.04 -15.18
N LEU A 283 4.06 -4.97 -16.06
CA LEU A 283 4.27 -4.77 -17.49
C LEU A 283 4.93 -3.42 -17.80
N ASN A 284 4.44 -2.32 -17.23
CA ASN A 284 5.04 -1.00 -17.44
C ASN A 284 6.45 -0.93 -16.86
N ASP A 285 6.69 -1.55 -15.70
CA ASP A 285 8.03 -1.60 -15.12
C ASP A 285 9.03 -2.35 -16.03
N VAL A 286 8.62 -3.48 -16.62
CA VAL A 286 9.43 -4.23 -17.60
C VAL A 286 9.66 -3.42 -18.87
N ILE A 287 8.63 -2.77 -19.43
CA ILE A 287 8.78 -1.96 -20.64
C ILE A 287 9.76 -0.80 -20.42
N ILE A 288 9.59 -0.05 -19.32
CA ILE A 288 10.48 1.06 -18.97
C ILE A 288 11.89 0.53 -18.65
N GLY A 289 11.97 -0.60 -17.95
CA GLY A 289 13.23 -1.25 -17.60
C GLY A 289 14.02 -1.71 -18.82
N VAL A 290 13.39 -2.33 -19.81
CA VAL A 290 14.05 -2.74 -21.05
C VAL A 290 14.51 -1.52 -21.85
N ALA A 291 13.69 -0.48 -21.97
CA ALA A 291 14.06 0.74 -22.68
C ALA A 291 15.25 1.45 -22.03
N PHE A 292 15.20 1.67 -20.71
CA PHE A 292 16.28 2.33 -19.97
C PHE A 292 17.53 1.44 -19.86
N GLY A 293 17.34 0.13 -19.72
CA GLY A 293 18.42 -0.86 -19.67
C GLY A 293 19.18 -0.97 -21.00
N SER A 294 18.48 -0.95 -22.14
CA SER A 294 19.12 -0.89 -23.46
C SER A 294 19.98 0.37 -23.60
N PHE A 295 19.42 1.52 -23.21
CA PHE A 295 20.14 2.79 -23.23
C PHE A 295 21.43 2.76 -22.37
N LEU A 296 21.39 2.15 -21.18
CA LEU A 296 22.59 1.94 -20.35
C LEU A 296 23.60 1.01 -21.01
N CYS A 297 23.15 -0.09 -21.60
CA CYS A 297 24.00 -1.06 -22.28
C CYS A 297 24.74 -0.47 -23.50
N GLU A 298 24.04 0.33 -24.30
CA GLU A 298 24.60 1.01 -25.47
C GLU A 298 25.65 2.05 -25.07
N ASN A 299 25.40 2.79 -23.98
CA ASN A 299 26.25 3.89 -23.51
C ASN A 299 27.18 3.49 -22.34
N LYS A 300 27.42 2.20 -22.13
CA LYS A 300 28.14 1.68 -20.95
C LYS A 300 29.54 2.27 -20.76
N GLN A 301 30.25 2.57 -21.84
CA GLN A 301 31.60 3.16 -21.79
C GLN A 301 31.55 4.59 -21.26
N PHE A 302 30.61 5.39 -21.77
CA PHE A 302 30.42 6.77 -21.32
C PHE A 302 30.04 6.82 -19.83
N PHE A 303 29.06 6.01 -19.42
CA PHE A 303 28.66 5.95 -18.01
C PHE A 303 29.75 5.43 -17.09
N ALA A 304 30.56 4.46 -17.53
CA ALA A 304 31.69 3.97 -16.74
C ALA A 304 32.77 5.03 -16.54
N GLN A 305 33.09 5.81 -17.59
CA GLN A 305 34.03 6.93 -17.49
C GLN A 305 33.49 8.03 -16.58
N TRP A 306 32.21 8.38 -16.73
CA TRP A 306 31.54 9.36 -15.87
C TRP A 306 31.51 8.91 -14.41
N LEU A 307 31.21 7.63 -14.15
CA LEU A 307 31.25 7.03 -12.83
C LEU A 307 32.66 7.09 -12.25
N HIS A 308 33.68 6.67 -13.00
CA HIS A 308 35.07 6.71 -12.55
C HIS A 308 35.52 8.13 -12.19
N TYR A 309 35.23 9.10 -13.07
CA TYR A 309 35.52 10.51 -12.84
C TYR A 309 34.82 11.02 -11.57
N GLY A 310 33.52 10.77 -11.43
CA GLY A 310 32.75 11.20 -10.25
C GLY A 310 33.27 10.58 -8.96
N LEU A 311 33.61 9.29 -8.97
CA LEU A 311 34.18 8.61 -7.81
C LEU A 311 35.54 9.19 -7.41
N GLN A 312 36.46 9.40 -8.35
CA GLN A 312 37.77 9.98 -8.05
C GLN A 312 37.65 11.42 -7.55
N THR A 313 36.96 12.28 -8.31
CA THR A 313 36.89 13.71 -7.99
C THR A 313 36.15 13.98 -6.68
N TYR A 314 34.99 13.35 -6.45
CA TYR A 314 34.16 13.70 -5.28
C TYR A 314 34.45 12.85 -4.04
N LEU A 315 34.67 11.53 -4.19
CA LEU A 315 34.81 10.64 -3.03
C LEU A 315 36.26 10.52 -2.57
N ILE A 316 37.24 10.66 -3.47
CA ILE A 316 38.66 10.55 -3.14
C ILE A 316 39.28 11.93 -2.98
N ASP A 317 39.39 12.70 -4.07
CA ASP A 317 40.08 13.99 -4.08
C ASP A 317 39.35 15.02 -3.21
N GLY A 318 38.04 15.18 -3.39
CA GLY A 318 37.24 16.10 -2.59
C GLY A 318 37.27 15.79 -1.08
N MET A 319 37.30 14.51 -0.70
CA MET A 319 37.44 14.12 0.71
C MET A 319 38.86 14.38 1.25
N ARG A 320 39.89 14.15 0.44
CA ARG A 320 41.28 14.46 0.79
C ARG A 320 41.48 15.96 1.00
N GLU A 321 40.97 16.78 0.07
CA GLU A 321 40.99 18.23 0.18
C GLU A 321 40.24 18.72 1.43
N ALA A 322 39.06 18.16 1.71
CA ALA A 322 38.30 18.48 2.91
C ALA A 322 39.07 18.15 4.20
N LEU A 323 39.78 17.01 4.25
CA LEU A 323 40.61 16.61 5.40
C LEU A 323 41.85 17.51 5.55
N LEU A 324 42.51 17.87 4.45
CA LEU A 324 43.64 18.80 4.46
C LEU A 324 43.21 20.21 4.89
N TRP A 325 42.07 20.68 4.39
CA TRP A 325 41.47 21.96 4.79
C TRP A 325 41.12 21.99 6.27
N LEU A 326 40.59 20.88 6.80
CA LEU A 326 40.29 20.72 8.21
C LEU A 326 41.56 20.69 9.08
N ASN A 327 42.67 20.20 8.55
CA ASN A 327 43.96 20.26 9.21
C ASN A 327 44.55 21.69 9.23
N SER A 328 44.25 22.53 8.22
CA SER A 328 44.76 23.90 8.05
C SER A 328 43.84 25.00 8.61
N TRP A 329 43.25 24.80 9.79
CA TRP A 329 42.37 25.76 10.50
C TRP A 329 41.10 26.15 9.72
N PRO A 330 40.05 25.31 9.72
CA PRO A 330 38.82 25.58 8.96
C PRO A 330 38.12 26.83 9.48
N ALA A 331 37.71 27.75 8.60
CA ALA A 331 36.90 28.93 8.96
C ALA A 331 37.44 29.77 10.15
N GLY A 332 38.77 29.73 10.39
CA GLY A 332 39.40 30.42 11.52
C GLY A 332 39.28 29.72 12.88
N LEU A 333 38.71 28.51 12.93
CA LEU A 333 38.70 27.66 14.13
C LEU A 333 40.10 27.07 14.36
N LYS A 334 40.74 27.49 15.45
CA LYS A 334 42.01 26.91 15.91
C LYS A 334 41.74 25.55 16.56
N LEU A 335 41.89 24.49 15.78
CA LEU A 335 41.81 23.11 16.26
C LEU A 335 43.11 22.70 16.97
N ASN A 336 43.05 21.61 17.74
CA ASN A 336 44.25 21.02 18.33
C ASN A 336 45.12 20.42 17.22
N THR A 337 46.34 20.93 17.06
CA THR A 337 47.21 20.59 15.92
C THR A 337 47.59 19.11 15.90
N GLU A 338 48.03 18.57 17.03
CA GLU A 338 48.50 17.18 17.13
C GLU A 338 47.37 16.19 16.85
N LEU A 339 46.20 16.42 17.46
CA LEU A 339 45.03 15.57 17.25
C LEU A 339 44.52 15.68 15.82
N SER A 340 44.48 16.89 15.26
CA SER A 340 44.04 17.12 13.87
C SER A 340 44.97 16.43 12.88
N GLN A 341 46.30 16.53 13.08
CA GLN A 341 47.29 15.83 12.24
C GLN A 341 47.11 14.31 12.29
N PHE A 342 46.88 13.75 13.48
CA PHE A 342 46.62 12.32 13.66
C PHE A 342 45.36 11.87 12.89
N TYR A 343 44.25 12.59 13.03
CA TYR A 343 43.01 12.31 12.29
C TYR A 343 43.21 12.41 10.79
N CYS A 344 43.83 13.51 10.34
CA CYS A 344 44.07 13.79 8.93
C CYS A 344 44.88 12.67 8.28
N HIS A 345 46.05 12.31 8.83
CA HIS A 345 46.88 11.24 8.28
C HIS A 345 46.16 9.88 8.27
N SER A 346 45.47 9.53 9.36
CA SER A 346 44.78 8.23 9.47
C SER A 346 43.64 8.10 8.47
N LEU A 347 42.82 9.15 8.34
CA LEU A 347 41.65 9.15 7.46
C LEU A 347 42.04 9.30 5.99
N ILE A 348 43.06 10.11 5.66
CA ILE A 348 43.63 10.16 4.31
C ILE A 348 44.17 8.79 3.93
N GLY A 349 44.85 8.09 4.84
CA GLY A 349 45.32 6.72 4.61
C GLY A 349 44.18 5.79 4.20
N LEU A 350 43.07 5.80 4.95
CA LEU A 350 41.89 4.99 4.65
C LEU A 350 41.23 5.35 3.30
N VAL A 351 41.07 6.64 3.02
CA VAL A 351 40.52 7.12 1.73
C VAL A 351 41.44 6.75 0.57
N SER A 352 42.76 6.84 0.74
CA SER A 352 43.75 6.52 -0.30
C SER A 352 43.78 5.03 -0.63
N VAL A 353 43.68 4.16 0.39
CA VAL A 353 43.55 2.70 0.18
C VAL A 353 42.30 2.38 -0.64
N TRP A 354 41.18 3.05 -0.36
CA TRP A 354 39.97 2.89 -1.15
C TRP A 354 40.11 3.43 -2.57
N GLY A 355 40.77 4.58 -2.74
CA GLY A 355 41.08 5.15 -4.06
C GLY A 355 41.88 4.18 -4.93
N TRP A 356 42.93 3.55 -4.37
CA TRP A 356 43.69 2.50 -5.03
C TRP A 356 42.82 1.32 -5.46
N LEU A 357 41.90 0.87 -4.59
CA LEU A 357 40.96 -0.20 -4.92
C LEU A 357 40.01 0.18 -6.06
N LEU A 358 39.51 1.43 -6.07
CA LEU A 358 38.64 1.93 -7.14
C LEU A 358 39.36 2.06 -8.47
N GLU A 359 40.65 2.42 -8.48
CA GLU A 359 41.47 2.42 -9.70
C GLU A 359 41.63 1.01 -10.28
N HIS A 360 41.87 0.02 -9.42
CA HIS A 360 41.94 -1.39 -9.83
C HIS A 360 40.58 -1.92 -10.30
N ALA A 361 39.47 -1.40 -9.75
CA ALA A 361 38.12 -1.75 -10.16
C ALA A 361 37.66 -1.03 -11.44
N ALA A 362 38.28 0.09 -11.81
CA ALA A 362 37.84 0.95 -12.91
C ALA A 362 37.66 0.24 -14.27
N PRO A 363 38.54 -0.71 -14.68
CA PRO A 363 38.35 -1.47 -15.92
C PRO A 363 37.06 -2.30 -15.94
N TYR A 364 36.50 -2.64 -14.78
CA TYR A 364 35.28 -3.44 -14.64
C TYR A 364 34.00 -2.60 -14.58
N PHE A 365 34.08 -1.26 -14.47
CA PHE A 365 32.90 -0.40 -14.43
C PHE A 365 32.00 -0.50 -15.68
N PRO A 366 32.51 -0.65 -16.93
CA PRO A 366 31.64 -0.88 -18.07
C PRO A 366 30.85 -2.20 -17.96
N ALA A 367 31.44 -3.23 -17.35
CA ALA A 367 30.77 -4.49 -17.10
C ALA A 367 29.69 -4.36 -16.01
N LEU A 368 29.96 -3.57 -14.96
CA LEU A 368 28.97 -3.23 -13.93
C LEU A 368 27.77 -2.49 -14.53
N VAL A 369 27.99 -1.44 -15.35
CA VAL A 369 26.90 -0.70 -16.01
C VAL A 369 26.11 -1.61 -16.95
N TRP A 370 26.79 -2.48 -17.69
CA TRP A 370 26.12 -3.46 -18.54
C TRP A 370 25.27 -4.46 -17.74
N LEU A 371 25.77 -4.98 -16.61
CA LEU A 371 25.01 -5.86 -15.72
C LEU A 371 23.75 -5.17 -15.19
N ILE A 372 23.89 -3.92 -14.76
CA ILE A 372 22.76 -3.08 -14.33
C ILE A 372 21.74 -2.92 -15.47
N GLY A 373 22.22 -2.65 -16.68
CA GLY A 373 21.36 -2.50 -17.87
C GLY A 373 20.61 -3.78 -18.25
N VAL A 374 21.28 -4.94 -18.22
CA VAL A 374 20.64 -6.25 -18.45
C VAL A 374 19.60 -6.58 -17.38
N GLY A 375 19.82 -6.15 -16.14
CA GLY A 375 18.81 -6.21 -15.07
C GLY A 375 17.48 -5.56 -15.44
N GLY A 376 17.47 -4.62 -16.40
CA GLY A 376 16.29 -4.00 -16.98
C GLY A 376 15.27 -4.98 -17.58
N CYS A 377 15.69 -6.18 -18.01
CA CYS A 377 14.76 -7.23 -18.46
C CYS A 377 13.80 -7.66 -17.34
N CYS A 378 14.19 -7.53 -16.07
CA CYS A 378 13.34 -7.78 -14.90
C CYS A 378 12.59 -6.53 -14.43
N GLY A 379 12.76 -5.39 -15.11
CA GLY A 379 12.06 -4.12 -14.88
C GLY A 379 12.92 -2.97 -14.35
N MET A 380 12.39 -1.75 -14.43
CA MET A 380 13.09 -0.52 -13.99
C MET A 380 13.38 -0.55 -12.50
N THR A 381 12.47 -1.11 -11.70
CA THR A 381 12.71 -1.37 -10.28
C THR A 381 13.99 -2.17 -10.04
N MET A 382 14.29 -3.19 -10.85
CA MET A 382 15.52 -3.99 -10.72
C MET A 382 16.77 -3.16 -10.99
N ILE A 383 16.73 -2.28 -11.99
CA ILE A 383 17.82 -1.34 -12.29
C ILE A 383 18.08 -0.44 -11.08
N VAL A 384 17.03 0.16 -10.52
CA VAL A 384 17.14 1.05 -9.35
C VAL A 384 17.71 0.30 -8.14
N SER A 385 17.29 -0.94 -7.90
CA SER A 385 17.86 -1.79 -6.86
C SER A 385 19.36 -2.08 -7.09
N LEU A 386 19.75 -2.47 -8.29
CA LEU A 386 21.16 -2.72 -8.62
C LEU A 386 22.03 -1.47 -8.46
N LEU A 387 21.50 -0.29 -8.82
CA LEU A 387 22.14 1.01 -8.60
C LEU A 387 22.30 1.33 -7.11
N SER A 388 21.27 1.08 -6.31
CA SER A 388 21.30 1.27 -4.85
C SER A 388 22.36 0.38 -4.20
N ASP A 389 22.41 -0.91 -4.54
CA ASP A 389 23.41 -1.84 -3.99
C ASP A 389 24.84 -1.46 -4.45
N SER A 390 24.99 -1.05 -5.71
CA SER A 390 26.27 -0.54 -6.23
C SER A 390 26.73 0.71 -5.48
N LEU A 391 25.82 1.65 -5.20
CA LEU A 391 26.14 2.84 -4.41
C LEU A 391 26.61 2.49 -3.00
N SER A 392 25.94 1.54 -2.34
CA SER A 392 26.36 1.07 -1.00
C SER A 392 27.78 0.51 -0.99
N LEU A 393 28.15 -0.26 -2.02
CA LEU A 393 29.51 -0.79 -2.16
C LEU A 393 30.52 0.33 -2.41
N LEU A 394 30.25 1.23 -3.37
CA LEU A 394 31.16 2.31 -3.76
C LEU A 394 31.40 3.31 -2.61
N MET A 395 30.40 3.54 -1.76
CA MET A 395 30.46 4.47 -0.62
C MET A 395 30.96 3.82 0.69
N ALA A 396 31.43 2.57 0.67
CA ALA A 396 31.74 1.83 1.89
C ALA A 396 32.83 2.48 2.76
N HIS A 397 33.90 3.03 2.16
CA HIS A 397 34.95 3.74 2.89
C HIS A 397 34.42 4.95 3.70
N LEU A 398 33.46 5.71 3.15
CA LEU A 398 32.84 6.82 3.87
C LEU A 398 32.03 6.35 5.07
N TYR A 399 31.39 5.18 4.95
CA TYR A 399 30.71 4.55 6.09
C TYR A 399 31.71 4.14 7.18
N VAL A 400 32.86 3.57 6.80
CA VAL A 400 33.92 3.22 7.76
C VAL A 400 34.48 4.47 8.46
N CYS A 401 34.81 5.53 7.71
CA CYS A 401 35.28 6.79 8.28
C CYS A 401 34.23 7.43 9.21
N TYR A 402 32.95 7.41 8.81
CA TYR A 402 31.85 7.87 9.64
C TYR A 402 31.73 7.05 10.92
N TYR A 403 31.78 5.72 10.82
CA TYR A 403 31.67 4.86 11.98
C TYR A 403 32.82 5.08 12.97
N LEU A 404 34.06 5.16 12.48
CA LEU A 404 35.23 5.45 13.31
C LEU A 404 35.10 6.81 14.02
N SER A 405 34.80 7.87 13.28
CA SER A 405 34.65 9.22 13.84
C SER A 405 33.46 9.34 14.81
N ALA A 406 32.33 8.69 14.51
CA ALA A 406 31.17 8.64 15.40
C ALA A 406 31.47 7.90 16.71
N THR A 407 32.18 6.76 16.63
CA THR A 407 32.61 6.01 17.81
C THR A 407 33.49 6.87 18.71
N VAL A 408 34.53 7.51 18.16
CA VAL A 408 35.39 8.38 18.98
C VAL A 408 34.61 9.57 19.56
N PHE A 409 33.74 10.21 18.78
CA PHE A 409 32.90 11.29 19.27
C PHE A 409 31.96 10.84 20.40
N SER A 410 31.34 9.68 20.28
CA SER A 410 30.45 9.13 21.31
C SER A 410 31.20 8.81 22.61
N HIS A 411 32.41 8.25 22.52
CA HIS A 411 33.28 8.03 23.68
C HIS A 411 33.73 9.35 24.30
N GLN A 412 34.08 10.35 23.49
CA GLN A 412 34.44 11.69 23.97
C GLN A 412 33.28 12.34 24.75
N LEU A 413 32.05 12.25 24.26
CA LEU A 413 30.87 12.76 24.97
C LEU A 413 30.59 11.99 26.27
N GLY A 414 30.75 10.66 26.26
CA GLY A 414 30.61 9.83 27.45
C GLY A 414 31.63 10.18 28.53
N LEU A 415 32.91 10.33 28.16
CA LEU A 415 33.99 10.78 29.04
C LEU A 415 33.73 12.19 29.56
N ALA A 416 33.28 13.11 28.71
CA ALA A 416 32.94 14.47 29.11
C ALA A 416 31.78 14.49 30.12
N GLY A 417 30.74 13.68 29.90
CA GLY A 417 29.64 13.53 30.84
C GLY A 417 30.07 12.95 32.18
N SER A 418 30.96 11.95 32.18
CA SER A 418 31.51 11.36 33.40
C SER A 418 32.36 12.36 34.19
N LEU A 419 33.27 13.06 33.50
CA LEU A 419 34.15 14.06 34.12
C LEU A 419 33.39 15.30 34.59
N TRP A 420 32.33 15.69 33.87
CA TRP A 420 31.43 16.75 34.32
C TRP A 420 30.71 16.39 35.63
N ASN A 421 30.30 15.13 35.77
CA ASN A 421 29.74 14.65 37.03
C ASN A 421 30.79 14.64 38.16
N LEU A 422 32.02 14.21 37.87
CA LEU A 422 33.15 14.26 38.80
C LEU A 422 33.42 15.70 39.28
N PHE A 423 33.49 16.66 38.36
CA PHE A 423 33.66 18.08 38.66
C PHE A 423 32.55 18.64 39.57
N ARG A 424 31.32 18.12 39.44
CA ARG A 424 30.18 18.50 40.27
C ARG A 424 30.08 17.73 41.59
N GLY A 425 31.05 16.88 41.93
CA GLY A 425 30.99 16.03 43.13
C GLY A 425 29.90 14.95 43.05
N LYS A 426 29.65 14.41 41.86
CA LYS A 426 28.61 13.40 41.61
C LYS A 426 29.22 12.09 41.13
N ARG A 427 28.63 10.97 41.53
CA ARG A 427 29.03 9.61 41.13
C ARG A 427 27.81 8.80 40.71
N TYR A 428 27.93 8.05 39.62
CA TYR A 428 26.88 7.12 39.21
C TYR A 428 26.91 5.87 40.09
N ASN A 429 25.79 5.58 40.74
CA ASN A 429 25.62 4.43 41.63
C ASN A 429 24.96 3.28 40.86
N VAL A 430 25.76 2.26 40.52
CA VAL A 430 25.31 1.09 39.75
C VAL A 430 24.20 0.32 40.49
N LEU A 431 24.25 0.26 41.83
CA LEU A 431 23.28 -0.49 42.63
C LEU A 431 21.89 0.15 42.66
N ARG A 432 21.83 1.49 42.53
CA ARG A 432 20.57 2.26 42.58
C ARG A 432 20.19 2.89 41.23
N ASN A 433 20.94 2.62 40.17
CA ASN A 433 20.77 3.14 38.81
C ASN A 433 20.49 4.67 38.78
N ARG A 434 21.23 5.44 39.58
CA ARG A 434 21.06 6.90 39.70
C ARG A 434 22.37 7.62 40.00
N ILE A 435 22.39 8.95 39.82
CA ILE A 435 23.54 9.81 40.13
C ILE A 435 23.38 10.33 41.56
N ASP A 436 24.31 9.97 42.45
CA ASP A 436 24.35 10.39 43.85
C ASP A 436 25.49 11.42 44.07
N SER A 437 25.40 12.25 45.11
CA SER A 437 26.52 13.08 45.57
C SER A 437 27.60 12.20 46.18
N TRP A 438 28.87 12.53 45.93
CA TRP A 438 30.03 11.81 46.44
C TRP A 438 31.12 12.79 46.84
N ASP A 439 31.69 12.59 48.02
CA ASP A 439 32.80 13.39 48.51
C ASP A 439 34.10 12.87 47.90
N TYR A 440 34.62 13.61 46.92
CA TYR A 440 35.92 13.34 46.31
C TYR A 440 37.02 14.11 47.05
N ASP A 441 38.19 13.50 47.20
CA ASP A 441 39.38 14.19 47.71
C ASP A 441 39.80 15.32 46.77
N MET A 442 40.46 16.36 47.31
CA MET A 442 40.88 17.52 46.54
C MET A 442 41.76 17.15 45.33
N ASP A 443 42.64 16.16 45.49
CA ASP A 443 43.52 15.69 44.42
C ASP A 443 42.74 15.04 43.27
N GLN A 444 41.68 14.28 43.59
CA GLN A 444 40.82 13.63 42.60
C GLN A 444 39.99 14.66 41.82
N LEU A 445 39.49 15.69 42.51
CA LEU A 445 38.77 16.79 41.88
C LEU A 445 39.69 17.62 40.99
N LEU A 446 40.92 17.89 41.43
CA LEU A 446 41.93 18.60 40.65
C LEU A 446 42.27 17.83 39.37
N LEU A 447 42.58 16.53 39.48
CA LEU A 447 42.88 15.68 38.33
C LEU A 447 41.68 15.61 37.36
N GLY A 448 40.47 15.46 37.90
CA GLY A 448 39.23 15.46 37.12
C GLY A 448 39.01 16.76 36.35
N THR A 449 39.32 17.90 36.97
CA THR A 449 39.22 19.23 36.36
C THR A 449 40.24 19.42 35.23
N ILE A 450 41.51 19.00 35.45
CA ILE A 450 42.55 19.04 34.41
C ILE A 450 42.16 18.15 33.22
N LEU A 451 41.71 16.92 33.47
CA LEU A 451 41.29 16.02 32.41
C LEU A 451 40.04 16.54 31.68
N PHE A 452 39.08 17.12 32.40
CA PHE A 452 37.89 17.74 31.81
C PHE A 452 38.24 18.91 30.90
N THR A 453 39.11 19.82 31.36
CA THR A 453 39.55 20.98 30.57
C THR A 453 40.31 20.55 29.31
N LEU A 454 41.22 19.57 29.41
CA LEU A 454 41.87 18.97 28.25
C LEU A 454 40.83 18.39 27.27
N LEU A 455 39.92 17.56 27.76
CA LEU A 455 38.89 16.92 26.95
C LEU A 455 37.97 17.95 26.24
N ALA A 456 37.62 19.03 26.95
CA ALA A 456 36.82 20.13 26.44
C ALA A 456 37.52 20.90 25.31
N PHE A 457 38.85 21.09 25.40
CA PHE A 457 39.64 21.68 24.32
C PHE A 457 39.88 20.74 23.14
N LEU A 458 39.86 19.42 23.34
CA LEU A 458 39.94 18.42 22.26
C LEU A 458 38.61 18.25 21.52
N LEU A 459 37.48 18.46 22.19
CA LEU A 459 36.13 18.21 21.67
C LEU A 459 35.83 18.92 20.33
N PRO A 460 36.15 20.22 20.12
CA PRO A 460 35.90 20.89 18.84
C PRO A 460 36.61 20.22 17.66
N THR A 461 37.80 19.68 17.89
CA THR A 461 38.55 18.94 16.85
C THR A 461 37.82 17.65 16.50
N VAL A 462 37.45 16.83 17.49
CA VAL A 462 36.70 15.59 17.23
C VAL A 462 35.35 15.87 16.56
N LEU A 463 34.64 16.93 17.00
CA LEU A 463 33.33 17.32 16.47
C LEU A 463 33.41 17.70 14.99
N THR A 464 34.42 18.46 14.57
CA THR A 464 34.54 18.92 13.17
C THR A 464 34.85 17.78 12.21
N TYR A 465 35.74 16.84 12.57
CA TYR A 465 35.99 15.63 11.79
C TYR A 465 34.75 14.71 11.72
N TYR A 466 34.06 14.51 12.85
CA TYR A 466 32.80 13.78 12.86
C TYR A 466 31.73 14.43 11.97
N ALA A 467 31.60 15.77 12.02
CA ALA A 467 30.63 16.50 11.24
C ALA A 467 30.85 16.31 9.72
N LEU A 468 32.09 16.29 9.24
CA LEU A 468 32.41 16.05 7.84
C LEU A 468 31.90 14.68 7.34
N PHE A 469 32.16 13.60 8.06
CA PHE A 469 31.68 12.28 7.64
C PHE A 469 30.20 12.07 7.92
N ALA A 470 29.65 12.75 8.93
CA ALA A 470 28.22 12.76 9.19
C ALA A 470 27.43 13.40 8.06
N THR A 471 27.89 14.53 7.51
CA THR A 471 27.25 15.16 6.35
C THR A 471 27.37 14.28 5.11
N ALA A 472 28.54 13.69 4.85
CA ALA A 472 28.71 12.72 3.76
C ALA A 472 27.75 11.52 3.91
N ARG A 473 27.64 10.96 5.13
CA ARG A 473 26.73 9.85 5.41
C ARG A 473 25.26 10.24 5.23
N LEU A 474 24.88 11.44 5.66
CA LEU A 474 23.52 11.96 5.47
C LEU A 474 23.19 12.08 3.98
N SER A 475 24.10 12.60 3.16
CA SER A 475 23.94 12.68 1.72
C SER A 475 23.71 11.31 1.09
N VAL A 476 24.49 10.29 1.48
CA VAL A 476 24.29 8.91 1.00
C VAL A 476 22.93 8.35 1.41
N ILE A 477 22.51 8.58 2.66
CA ILE A 477 21.19 8.13 3.14
C ILE A 477 20.05 8.79 2.36
N ILE A 478 20.18 10.08 2.00
CA ILE A 478 19.18 10.78 1.18
C ILE A 478 19.07 10.13 -0.21
N VAL A 479 20.20 9.81 -0.85
CA VAL A 479 20.19 9.15 -2.16
C VAL A 479 19.55 7.76 -2.07
N HIS A 480 19.85 6.97 -1.03
CA HIS A 480 19.17 5.69 -0.82
C HIS A 480 17.67 5.86 -0.59
N ALA A 481 17.25 6.86 0.20
CA ALA A 481 15.84 7.16 0.38
C ALA A 481 15.15 7.56 -0.94
N MET A 482 15.87 8.24 -1.85
CA MET A 482 15.37 8.52 -3.20
C MET A 482 15.18 7.24 -4.02
N PHE A 483 16.13 6.31 -3.99
CA PHE A 483 15.97 5.01 -4.67
C PHE A 483 14.82 4.17 -4.08
N ASP A 484 14.71 4.11 -2.75
CA ASP A 484 13.65 3.37 -2.08
C ASP A 484 12.26 3.98 -2.39
N THR A 485 12.15 5.32 -2.47
CA THR A 485 10.91 6.00 -2.85
C THR A 485 10.54 5.78 -4.31
N ILE A 486 11.49 5.88 -5.24
CA ILE A 486 11.26 5.56 -6.66
C ILE A 486 10.78 4.11 -6.81
N THR A 487 11.44 3.18 -6.12
CA THR A 487 11.09 1.75 -6.15
C THR A 487 9.68 1.51 -5.58
N ALA A 488 9.36 2.12 -4.43
CA ALA A 488 8.03 2.02 -3.82
C ALA A 488 6.93 2.59 -4.72
N LEU A 489 7.19 3.72 -5.40
CA LEU A 489 6.27 4.29 -6.37
C LEU A 489 6.04 3.32 -7.54
N LEU A 490 7.10 2.84 -8.18
CA LEU A 490 6.98 1.91 -9.31
C LEU A 490 6.27 0.59 -8.95
N ASN A 491 6.50 0.05 -7.75
CA ASN A 491 5.92 -1.22 -7.32
C ASN A 491 4.43 -1.13 -6.94
N HIS A 492 3.95 0.03 -6.48
CA HIS A 492 2.61 0.12 -5.92
C HIS A 492 1.67 1.10 -6.63
N PHE A 493 2.17 1.95 -7.56
CA PHE A 493 1.39 3.08 -8.13
C PHE A 493 -0.01 2.63 -8.61
N PRO A 494 -1.10 3.33 -8.26
CA PRO A 494 -2.45 2.91 -8.63
C PRO A 494 -2.76 3.27 -10.10
N LEU A 495 -1.89 2.87 -11.04
CA LEU A 495 -1.97 3.21 -12.47
C LEU A 495 -3.31 2.81 -13.06
N PHE A 496 -3.74 1.58 -12.80
CA PHE A 496 -4.98 1.06 -13.38
C PHE A 496 -6.21 1.72 -12.75
N ALA A 497 -6.18 1.99 -11.45
CA ALA A 497 -7.26 2.72 -10.79
C ALA A 497 -7.35 4.17 -11.30
N LEU A 498 -6.22 4.84 -11.55
CA LEU A 498 -6.19 6.17 -12.15
C LEU A 498 -6.70 6.16 -13.60
N LEU A 499 -6.31 5.16 -14.38
CA LEU A 499 -6.81 4.96 -15.74
C LEU A 499 -8.32 4.75 -15.77
N LEU A 500 -8.84 3.90 -14.88
CA LEU A 500 -10.27 3.69 -14.73
C LEU A 500 -10.98 4.98 -14.31
N ARG A 501 -10.38 5.74 -13.39
CA ARG A 501 -10.92 7.03 -12.95
C ARG A 501 -11.03 8.02 -14.11
N LEU A 502 -10.06 8.06 -15.01
CA LEU A 502 -10.06 8.94 -16.18
C LEU A 502 -11.04 8.47 -17.27
N LYS A 503 -11.10 7.16 -17.52
CA LYS A 503 -11.90 6.58 -18.61
C LYS A 503 -13.38 6.43 -18.28
N ASP A 504 -13.70 5.94 -17.09
CA ASP A 504 -15.08 5.80 -16.59
C ASP A 504 -15.10 5.89 -15.06
N PRO A 505 -15.33 7.10 -14.50
CA PRO A 505 -15.21 7.34 -13.07
C PRO A 505 -16.20 6.52 -12.23
N LEU A 506 -17.32 6.06 -12.81
CA LEU A 506 -18.35 5.29 -12.13
C LEU A 506 -18.00 3.81 -11.92
N ARG A 507 -16.88 3.32 -12.48
CA ARG A 507 -16.34 1.98 -12.20
C ARG A 507 -15.65 1.89 -10.83
N LEU A 508 -15.34 3.05 -10.24
CA LEU A 508 -14.73 3.17 -8.92
C LEU A 508 -15.68 3.99 -8.04
N PRO A 509 -16.79 3.41 -7.54
CA PRO A 509 -17.71 4.12 -6.67
C PRO A 509 -17.04 4.40 -5.31
N GLY A 510 -17.15 5.63 -4.83
CA GLY A 510 -16.69 6.03 -3.49
C GLY A 510 -17.81 6.39 -2.53
N GLY A 511 -19.06 6.40 -3.01
CA GLY A 511 -20.24 6.69 -2.22
C GLY A 511 -21.49 6.72 -3.09
N VAL A 512 -22.63 6.97 -2.45
CA VAL A 512 -23.92 7.11 -3.11
C VAL A 512 -24.60 8.38 -2.60
N PHE A 513 -25.24 9.14 -3.48
CA PHE A 513 -26.02 10.30 -3.11
C PHE A 513 -27.43 10.20 -3.68
N ILE A 514 -28.37 10.79 -2.95
CA ILE A 514 -29.77 10.84 -3.34
C ILE A 514 -30.04 12.25 -3.87
N GLN A 515 -30.31 12.34 -5.17
CA GLN A 515 -30.66 13.60 -5.81
C GLN A 515 -32.18 13.75 -5.86
N ARG A 516 -32.71 14.85 -5.33
CA ARG A 516 -34.13 15.19 -5.47
C ARG A 516 -34.35 15.89 -6.81
N SER A 517 -35.18 15.29 -7.68
CA SER A 517 -35.62 15.96 -8.90
C SER A 517 -36.62 17.07 -8.56
N LYS A 518 -36.61 18.19 -9.30
CA LYS A 518 -37.41 19.41 -9.01
C LYS A 518 -38.91 19.15 -8.88
N THR A 519 -39.43 18.12 -9.55
CA THR A 519 -40.85 17.73 -9.55
C THR A 519 -41.03 16.20 -9.63
N GLY A 520 -40.03 15.41 -9.21
CA GLY A 520 -39.98 13.97 -9.47
C GLY A 520 -39.45 13.12 -8.30
N PRO A 521 -39.37 11.79 -8.48
CA PRO A 521 -38.90 10.87 -7.44
C PRO A 521 -37.44 11.11 -7.07
N LEU A 522 -37.03 10.56 -5.93
CA LEU A 522 -35.64 10.62 -5.48
C LEU A 522 -34.79 9.71 -6.38
N LEU A 523 -33.66 10.18 -6.89
CA LEU A 523 -32.76 9.39 -7.75
C LEU A 523 -31.52 8.97 -6.95
N LEU A 524 -31.23 7.67 -6.94
CA LEU A 524 -30.02 7.07 -6.39
C LEU A 524 -28.89 7.08 -7.44
N SER A 525 -27.91 7.95 -7.22
CA SER A 525 -26.76 8.12 -8.11
C SER A 525 -25.46 7.75 -7.39
N SER A 526 -24.58 7.05 -8.12
CA SER A 526 -23.25 6.69 -7.62
C SER A 526 -22.31 7.89 -7.72
N GLN A 527 -21.55 8.15 -6.65
CA GLN A 527 -20.47 9.12 -6.63
C GLN A 527 -19.15 8.41 -6.89
N PRO A 528 -18.34 8.92 -7.82
CA PRO A 528 -17.09 8.27 -8.12
C PRO A 528 -16.04 8.63 -7.04
N ALA A 529 -15.14 7.71 -6.72
CA ALA A 529 -14.19 7.81 -5.60
C ALA A 529 -13.29 9.05 -5.60
N PRO A 530 -13.14 9.78 -4.49
CA PRO A 530 -12.26 10.94 -4.44
C PRO A 530 -10.80 10.55 -4.71
N LEU A 531 -10.00 11.46 -5.27
CA LEU A 531 -8.58 11.15 -5.55
C LEU A 531 -7.82 10.85 -4.26
N SER A 532 -8.15 11.52 -3.16
CA SER A 532 -7.57 11.25 -1.85
C SER A 532 -7.77 9.81 -1.36
N SER A 533 -8.87 9.13 -1.73
CA SER A 533 -9.08 7.73 -1.32
C SER A 533 -8.20 6.78 -2.12
N ILE A 534 -7.89 7.10 -3.38
CA ILE A 534 -6.95 6.34 -4.22
C ILE A 534 -5.52 6.51 -3.66
N PHE A 535 -5.15 7.74 -3.27
CA PHE A 535 -3.79 8.05 -2.80
C PHE A 535 -3.59 7.91 -1.27
N ARG A 536 -4.60 7.47 -0.51
CA ARG A 536 -4.55 7.37 0.96
C ARG A 536 -3.31 6.62 1.46
N HIS A 537 -2.97 5.52 0.78
CA HIS A 537 -1.81 4.68 1.12
C HIS A 537 -0.48 5.42 0.91
N TYR A 538 -0.36 6.23 -0.14
CA TYR A 538 0.83 7.05 -0.42
C TYR A 538 1.02 8.14 0.63
N ALA A 539 -0.08 8.75 1.08
CA ALA A 539 -0.02 9.73 2.16
C ALA A 539 0.52 9.08 3.45
N HIS A 540 0.15 7.83 3.74
CA HIS A 540 0.70 7.08 4.87
C HIS A 540 2.20 6.76 4.71
N LEU A 541 2.64 6.30 3.54
CA LEU A 541 4.05 6.03 3.25
C LEU A 541 4.91 7.30 3.30
N ALA A 542 4.49 8.36 2.61
CA ALA A 542 5.18 9.65 2.61
C ALA A 542 5.34 10.18 4.03
N ARG A 543 4.33 10.02 4.88
CA ARG A 543 4.40 10.40 6.28
C ARG A 543 5.38 9.57 7.10
N ARG A 544 5.42 8.25 6.91
CA ARG A 544 6.41 7.39 7.60
C ARG A 544 7.83 7.86 7.26
N LEU A 545 8.09 8.16 5.99
CA LEU A 545 9.36 8.73 5.53
C LEU A 545 9.66 10.09 6.18
N ILE A 546 8.72 11.04 6.13
CA ILE A 546 8.90 12.37 6.73
C ILE A 546 9.16 12.30 8.23
N THR A 547 8.46 11.40 8.93
CA THR A 547 8.61 11.22 10.39
C THR A 547 9.97 10.58 10.73
N HIS A 548 10.43 9.65 9.90
CA HIS A 548 11.72 9.00 10.10
C HIS A 548 12.90 9.94 9.81
N TYR A 549 12.83 10.68 8.71
CA TYR A 549 13.87 11.62 8.25
C TYR A 549 13.67 13.05 8.76
N HIS A 550 12.88 13.24 9.81
CA HIS A 550 12.62 14.56 10.37
C HIS A 550 13.94 15.24 10.84
N PRO A 551 14.21 16.50 10.44
CA PRO A 551 15.51 17.14 10.67
C PRO A 551 15.88 17.23 12.14
N LEU A 552 14.92 17.51 13.04
CA LEU A 552 15.18 17.55 14.48
C LEU A 552 15.56 16.19 15.08
N ARG A 553 14.98 15.10 14.55
CA ARG A 553 15.30 13.73 15.00
C ARG A 553 16.71 13.36 14.55
N MET A 554 17.03 13.61 13.28
CA MET A 554 18.36 13.38 12.71
C MET A 554 19.41 14.20 13.46
N LEU A 555 19.14 15.49 13.74
CA LEU A 555 20.02 16.35 14.51
C LEU A 555 20.22 15.84 15.95
N ARG A 556 19.18 15.35 16.61
CA ARG A 556 19.28 14.76 17.96
C ARG A 556 20.12 13.48 17.97
N GLN A 557 19.97 12.62 16.96
CA GLN A 557 20.81 11.43 16.80
C GLN A 557 22.27 11.83 16.55
N LEU A 558 22.48 12.82 15.70
CA LEU A 558 23.80 13.36 15.39
C LEU A 558 24.50 13.96 16.62
N ALA A 559 23.77 14.78 17.38
CA ALA A 559 24.28 15.42 18.60
C ALA A 559 24.57 14.43 19.73
N SER A 560 23.92 13.26 19.72
CA SER A 560 24.18 12.19 20.69
C SER A 560 25.27 11.21 20.24
N GLY A 561 25.87 11.41 19.06
CA GLY A 561 26.88 10.51 18.50
C GLY A 561 26.35 9.11 18.16
N ARG A 562 25.02 8.94 18.07
CA ARG A 562 24.42 7.66 17.69
C ARG A 562 24.48 7.50 16.17
N PRO A 563 24.76 6.29 15.66
CA PRO A 563 24.83 6.07 14.21
C PRO A 563 23.48 6.36 13.55
N LEU A 564 23.52 7.06 12.42
CA LEU A 564 22.34 7.31 11.58
C LEU A 564 21.89 6.01 10.92
N SER A 565 20.76 5.47 11.39
CA SER A 565 20.12 4.29 10.80
C SER A 565 19.20 4.70 9.64
N PRO A 566 19.30 4.07 8.45
CA PRO A 566 18.26 4.21 7.43
C PRO A 566 16.94 3.60 7.92
N ILE A 567 15.82 4.01 7.32
CA ILE A 567 14.52 3.37 7.61
C ILE A 567 14.58 1.90 7.17
N SER A 568 13.99 0.99 7.96
CA SER A 568 13.92 -0.41 7.56
C SER A 568 13.04 -0.55 6.32
N ARG A 569 13.50 -1.32 5.33
CA ARG A 569 12.75 -1.51 4.09
C ARG A 569 11.45 -2.30 4.30
N GLU A 570 11.42 -3.17 5.31
CA GLU A 570 10.20 -3.83 5.80
C GLU A 570 9.10 -2.85 6.18
N ALA A 571 9.44 -1.66 6.70
CA ALA A 571 8.46 -0.64 7.06
C ALA A 571 7.92 0.16 5.86
N ILE A 572 8.58 0.06 4.70
CA ILE A 572 8.20 0.68 3.42
C ILE A 572 7.36 -0.30 2.56
N ARG A 573 7.57 -1.61 2.70
CA ARG A 573 6.89 -2.64 1.91
C ARG A 573 5.37 -2.70 2.17
N TYR A 574 4.61 -2.96 1.12
CA TYR A 574 3.21 -3.41 1.18
C TYR A 574 3.13 -4.83 0.63
N SER A 575 2.59 -5.77 1.41
CA SER A 575 2.34 -7.12 0.89
C SER A 575 1.03 -7.12 0.11
N MET A 576 1.03 -7.74 -1.06
CA MET A 576 -0.20 -8.00 -1.81
C MET A 576 -0.89 -9.27 -1.28
N VAL A 577 -0.15 -10.10 -0.55
CA VAL A 577 -0.65 -11.30 0.13
C VAL A 577 -1.04 -10.96 1.58
N PRO A 578 -2.22 -11.39 2.05
CA PRO A 578 -2.61 -11.24 3.44
C PRO A 578 -1.63 -11.97 4.37
N THR A 579 -1.30 -11.33 5.50
CA THR A 579 -0.29 -11.76 6.48
C THR A 579 -0.53 -13.17 7.04
N GLU A 580 -1.77 -13.67 7.01
CA GLU A 580 -2.12 -15.04 7.44
C GLU A 580 -1.44 -16.14 6.59
N ASP A 581 -1.11 -15.86 5.33
CA ASP A 581 -0.38 -16.79 4.45
C ASP A 581 1.15 -16.62 4.56
N VAL A 582 1.64 -15.50 5.12
CA VAL A 582 3.08 -15.24 5.34
C VAL A 582 3.59 -15.97 6.58
N LEU A 583 2.78 -16.09 7.63
CA LEU A 583 3.12 -16.83 8.86
C LEU A 583 3.13 -18.36 8.69
N LYS A 584 2.69 -18.87 7.53
CA LYS A 584 2.78 -20.29 7.17
C LYS A 584 4.03 -20.63 6.34
N ARG A 585 4.88 -19.65 6.02
CA ARG A 585 6.16 -19.85 5.31
C ARG A 585 7.33 -19.99 6.25
#